data_AF-A0A3P7TLB5-F1
#
_entry.id   AF-A0A3P7TLB5-F1
#
_cell.length_a   1.000
_cell.length_b   1.000
_cell.length_c   1.000
_cell.angle_alpha   90.00
_cell.angle_beta   90.00
_cell.angle_gamma   90.00
#
_symmetry.space_group_name_H-M   'P 1'
#
loop_
_entity.id
_entity.type
_entity.pdbx_description
1 polymer ?
#
loop_
_entity_poly.entity_id
_entity_poly.type
_entity_poly.pdbx_seq_one_letter_code
_entity_poly.pdbx_strand_id
1 'polypeptide(L)' 'MYGNNVLKSGMNRMTEGAGSHQGAVVYNMNDLPLGFGVTAKGTAECRRADLTSIVVLHQADLGEYIRNEAMLT' A
#
# COMPACT_ATOMS: atom_id res chain seq x y z
N MET A 1 1.43 3.04 -7.54
CA MET A 1 1.80 4.09 -8.49
C MET A 1 0.86 4.18 -9.70
N TYR A 2 -0.18 3.36 -9.81
CA TYR A 2 -1.20 3.44 -10.88
C TYR A 2 -2.62 3.33 -10.27
N GLY A 3 -2.80 3.73 -9.02
CA GLY A 3 -4.11 3.64 -8.35
C GLY A 3 -4.55 2.23 -7.94
N ASN A 4 -3.68 1.22 -8.08
CA ASN A 4 -4.02 -0.16 -7.75
C ASN A 4 -3.79 -0.47 -6.27
N ASN A 5 -4.67 -1.31 -5.72
CA ASN A 5 -4.49 -1.93 -4.41
C ASN A 5 -3.23 -2.81 -4.37
N VAL A 6 -2.66 -2.95 -3.18
CA VAL A 6 -1.49 -3.82 -2.96
C VAL A 6 -1.97 -5.23 -2.70
N LEU A 7 -1.52 -6.16 -3.53
CA LEU A 7 -1.72 -7.59 -3.33
C LEU A 7 -0.63 -8.17 -2.43
N LYS A 8 -0.94 -9.29 -1.78
CA LYS A 8 0.02 -10.01 -0.94
C LYS A 8 1.28 -10.40 -1.70
N SER A 9 1.16 -10.75 -2.98
CA SER A 9 2.29 -11.05 -3.87
C SER A 9 3.27 -9.89 -4.05
N GLY A 10 2.80 -8.64 -3.94
CA GLY A 10 3.61 -7.42 -4.07
C GLY A 10 4.17 -6.91 -2.74
N MET A 11 3.90 -7.58 -1.62
CA MET A 11 4.29 -7.14 -0.29
C MET A 11 5.51 -7.92 0.21
N ASN A 12 6.61 -7.21 0.47
CA ASN A 12 7.82 -7.81 1.05
C ASN A 12 7.82 -7.76 2.58
N ARG A 13 7.62 -6.57 3.16
CA ARG A 13 7.62 -6.32 4.60
C ARG A 13 6.38 -5.51 5.00
N MET A 14 5.94 -5.69 6.24
CA MET A 14 4.86 -4.94 6.88
C MET A 14 5.25 -4.70 8.34
N THR A 15 4.88 -3.55 8.89
CA THR A 15 5.07 -3.21 10.30
C THR A 15 4.51 -4.31 11.21
N GLU A 16 5.24 -4.66 12.25
CA GLU A 16 4.77 -5.63 13.23
C GLU A 16 3.61 -5.08 14.07
N GLY A 17 2.64 -5.94 14.39
CA GLY A 17 1.49 -5.56 15.20
C GLY A 17 0.48 -4.64 14.50
N ALA A 18 0.61 -4.41 13.20
CA ALA A 18 -0.36 -3.64 12.43
C ALA A 18 -1.73 -4.33 12.43
N GLY A 19 -2.76 -3.58 12.83
CA GLY A 19 -4.15 -4.01 12.76
C GLY A 19 -4.70 -3.89 11.34
N SER A 20 -5.89 -4.46 11.11
CA SER A 20 -6.67 -4.16 9.91
C SER A 20 -7.32 -2.77 10.04
N HIS A 21 -7.61 -2.15 8.90
CA HIS A 21 -8.26 -0.84 8.78
C HIS A 21 -7.47 0.31 9.42
N GLN A 22 -6.15 0.19 9.46
CA GLN A 22 -5.24 1.24 9.93
C GLN A 22 -4.64 2.00 8.76
N GLY A 23 -4.44 3.30 8.94
CA GLY A 23 -3.69 4.12 7.99
C GLY A 23 -2.25 3.60 7.88
N ALA A 24 -1.75 3.50 6.64
CA ALA A 24 -0.43 3.00 6.33
C ALA A 24 0.26 3.88 5.29
N VAL A 25 1.58 3.97 5.40
CA VAL A 25 2.45 4.55 4.38
C VAL A 25 3.07 3.42 3.58
N VAL A 26 2.97 3.48 2.26
CA VAL A 26 3.51 2.47 1.35
C VAL A 26 4.90 2.90 0.91
N TYR A 27 5.89 2.02 1.04
CA TYR A 27 7.28 2.25 0.62
C TYR A 27 7.68 1.30 -0.51
N ASN A 28 8.69 1.69 -1.30
CA ASN A 28 9.42 0.74 -2.13
C ASN A 28 10.53 0.03 -1.33
N MET A 29 11.31 -0.84 -1.99
CA MET A 29 12.37 -1.60 -1.33
C MET A 29 13.60 -0.78 -0.91
N ASN A 30 13.70 0.47 -1.37
CA ASN A 30 14.78 1.41 -1.04
C ASN A 30 14.30 2.46 -0.03
N ASP A 31 13.26 2.16 0.73
CA ASP A 31 12.67 3.03 1.76
C ASP A 31 12.19 4.41 1.24
N LEU A 32 11.85 4.49 -0.06
CA LEU A 32 11.20 5.67 -0.62
C LEU A 32 9.68 5.59 -0.40
N PRO A 33 9.04 6.61 0.22
CA PRO A 33 7.59 6.64 0.36
C PRO A 33 6.94 6.80 -1.02
N LEU A 34 5.98 5.94 -1.34
CA LEU A 34 5.25 5.92 -2.60
C LEU A 34 3.83 6.51 -2.48
N GLY A 35 3.27 6.51 -1.27
CA GLY A 35 1.89 6.96 -1.07
C GLY A 35 1.27 6.48 0.23
N PHE A 36 -0.04 6.67 0.33
CA PHE A 36 -0.87 6.33 1.48
C PHE A 36 -1.87 5.23 1.13
N GLY A 37 -2.19 4.43 2.14
CA GLY A 37 -3.19 3.37 2.03
C GLY A 37 -3.81 3.04 3.37
N VAL A 38 -4.74 2.10 3.35
CA VAL A 38 -5.37 1.53 4.55
C VAL A 38 -5.14 0.02 4.55
N THR A 39 -4.72 -0.56 5.67
CA THR A 39 -4.51 -2.00 5.76
C THR A 39 -5.84 -2.74 5.56
N ALA A 40 -5.92 -3.61 4.55
CA ALA A 40 -7.08 -4.48 4.38
C ALA A 40 -7.01 -5.68 5.35
N LYS A 41 -5.78 -6.10 5.66
CA LYS A 41 -5.46 -7.22 6.54
C LYS A 41 -4.34 -6.81 7.49
N GLY A 42 -4.45 -7.20 8.76
CA GLY A 42 -3.40 -6.97 9.74
C GLY A 42 -2.20 -7.90 9.54
N THR A 43 -1.10 -7.67 10.28
CA THR A 43 0.16 -8.45 10.13
C THR A 43 -0.08 -9.96 10.24
N ALA A 44 -0.88 -10.41 11.20
CA ALA A 44 -1.15 -11.82 11.43
C ALA A 44 -1.98 -12.46 10.30
N GLU A 45 -2.91 -11.72 9.73
CA GLU A 45 -3.76 -12.17 8.63
C GLU A 45 -2.98 -12.20 7.32
N CYS A 46 -2.15 -11.18 7.07
CA CYS A 46 -1.25 -11.10 5.92
C CYS A 46 -0.27 -12.28 5.84
N ARG A 47 0.10 -12.91 6.96
CA ARG A 47 0.97 -14.10 6.97
C ARG A 47 0.29 -15.35 6.39
N ARG A 48 -1.05 -15.43 6.48
CA ARG A 48 -1.85 -16.57 6.02
C ARG A 48 -2.66 -16.29 4.76
N ALA A 49 -2.60 -15.07 4.24
CA ALA A 49 -3.36 -14.65 3.07
C ALA A 49 -2.78 -15.21 1.78
N ASP A 50 -3.66 -15.56 0.84
CA ASP A 50 -3.28 -15.96 -0.52
C ASP A 50 -2.55 -14.83 -1.26
N LEU A 51 -1.68 -15.18 -2.21
CA LEU A 51 -0.89 -14.22 -3.00
C LEU A 51 -1.73 -13.18 -3.74
N THR A 52 -2.96 -13.53 -4.12
CA THR A 52 -3.92 -12.65 -4.81
C THR A 52 -4.77 -11.83 -3.86
N SER A 53 -4.66 -12.04 -2.54
CA SER A 53 -5.41 -11.27 -1.56
C SER A 53 -4.93 -9.82 -1.52
N ILE A 54 -5.87 -8.88 -1.44
CA ILE A 54 -5.57 -7.48 -1.17
C ILE A 54 -5.14 -7.35 0.29
N VAL A 55 -4.00 -6.70 0.52
CA VAL A 55 -3.42 -6.46 1.86
C VAL A 55 -3.41 -4.99 2.24
N VAL A 56 -3.35 -4.09 1.26
CA VAL A 56 -3.48 -2.63 1.48
C VAL A 56 -4.40 -2.06 0.40
N LEU A 57 -5.41 -1.32 0.83
CA LEU A 57 -6.27 -0.49 -0.01
C LEU A 57 -5.53 0.79 -0.36
N HIS A 58 -5.42 1.08 -1.65
CA HIS A 58 -4.80 2.32 -2.13
C HIS A 58 -5.66 3.53 -1.74
N GLN A 59 -5.04 4.62 -1.33
CA GLN A 59 -5.71 5.91 -1.08
C GLN A 59 -5.09 7.05 -1.88
N ALA A 60 -3.77 7.11 -1.95
CA ALA A 60 -3.03 8.10 -2.74
C ALA A 60 -1.67 7.55 -3.15
N ASP A 61 -1.16 7.91 -4.32
CA ASP A 61 0.21 7.59 -4.72
C ASP A 61 0.89 8.72 -5.50
N LEU A 62 2.22 8.79 -5.41
CA LEU A 62 3.04 9.79 -6.10
C LEU A 62 2.91 9.76 -7.62
N GLY A 63 2.45 8.66 -8.21
CA GLY A 63 2.25 8.59 -9.66
C GLY A 63 1.14 9.52 -10.12
N GLU A 64 0.14 9.79 -9.28
CA GLU A 64 -0.89 10.78 -9.57
C GLU A 64 -0.27 12.16 -9.77
N TYR A 65 0.63 12.58 -8.87
CA TYR A 65 1.39 13.82 -9.02
C TYR A 65 2.26 13.80 -10.30
N ILE A 66 3.06 12.76 -10.51
CA ILE A 66 4.00 12.70 -11.65
C ILE A 66 3.26 12.75 -13.00
N ARG A 67 2.05 12.21 -13.10
CA ARG A 67 1.28 12.18 -14.36
C ARG A 67 0.41 13.41 -14.56
N ASN A 68 -0.16 13.94 -13.46
CA ASN A 68 -1.23 14.93 -13.51
C ASN A 68 -0.88 16.22 -12.75
N GLU A 69 0.42 16.53 -12.57
CA GLU A 69 0.90 17.74 -11.90
C GLU A 69 0.16 19.01 -12.36
N ALA A 70 -0.06 19.14 -13.67
CA ALA A 70 -0.73 20.30 -14.27
C ALA A 70 -2.25 20.41 -13.99
N MET A 71 -2.90 19.35 -13.50
CA MET A 71 -4.32 19.37 -13.11
C MET A 71 -4.53 19.47 -11.60
N LEU A 72 -3.43 19.50 -10.82
CA LEU A 72 -3.46 19.59 -9.36
C LEU A 72 -3.19 21.02 -8.84
N THR A 73 -2.94 21.97 -9.73
CA THR A 73 -2.76 23.43 -9.48
C THR A 73 -3.83 24.23 -10.19
#